data_AF-A0AAV3Z5C0-F1
#
_entry.id   AF-A0AAV3Z5C0-F1
#
_cell.length_a   1.000
_cell.length_b   1.000
_cell.length_c   1.000
_cell.angle_alpha   90.00
_cell.angle_beta   90.00
_cell.angle_gamma   90.00
#
_symmetry.space_group_name_H-M   'P 1'
#
loop_
_entity.id
_entity.type
_entity.pdbx_description
1 polymer ?
#
loop_
_entity_poly.entity_id
_entity_poly.type
_entity_poly.pdbx_seq_one_letter_code
_entity_poly.pdbx_strand_id
1 'polypeptide(L)'
;MRSVFLYRSKYYGHREKLRLIGKEDQLEIMNRTALSIARDVAKATGTLMAGNICNTTLYRPGDQDTISRVQAMFKEQVEWAVEEGADFIVGETFSELGEAMLALEAIKQFGKGAPAVITFIPSSKDGTLDGFTYEEACRQVEEAGAAVVGLNCGRGPKSILPIMARIRKTCKGPIACLPVPYRTNSDFPTMQSLIDPDTKQQAFPYNLPAHCCSRTEIENFAKECKELGVQYVGLCCGSCSHYLRVLAEVYGRKPPASEYSQDMSKHFLFGDKTKFHQKHQKTAKAFASTAI
;
A
#
# COMPACT_ATOMS: atom_id res chain seq x y z
N MET A 1 2.27 8.10 17.41
CA MET A 1 1.95 7.45 16.11
C MET A 1 0.69 6.58 16.32
N ARG A 2 -0.50 7.03 15.87
CA ARG A 2 -1.77 6.27 16.05
C ARG A 2 -1.84 5.10 15.06
N SER A 3 -2.46 4.00 15.46
CA SER A 3 -2.68 2.85 14.57
C SER A 3 -3.72 3.23 13.52
N VAL A 4 -3.31 3.19 12.25
CA VAL A 4 -4.19 3.37 11.10
C VAL A 4 -4.58 1.98 10.63
N PHE A 5 -5.86 1.63 10.77
CA PHE A 5 -6.42 0.51 10.06
C PHE A 5 -6.90 1.05 8.72
N LEU A 6 -6.07 0.88 7.70
CA LEU A 6 -6.50 1.18 6.34
C LEU A 6 -7.38 0.02 5.87
N TYR A 7 -8.68 0.15 6.11
CA TYR A 7 -9.63 -0.67 5.36
C TYR A 7 -9.66 -0.16 3.92
N ARG A 8 -9.02 -0.89 3.03
CA ARG A 8 -9.17 -0.68 1.59
C ARG A 8 -10.47 -1.32 1.15
N SER A 9 -11.56 -0.55 1.23
CA SER A 9 -12.80 -0.92 0.54
C SER A 9 -12.50 -0.97 -0.95
N LYS A 10 -12.52 -2.19 -1.52
CA LYS A 10 -12.58 -2.55 -2.94
C LYS A 10 -11.96 -1.52 -3.90
N TYR A 11 -10.66 -1.68 -4.20
CA TYR A 11 -10.05 -1.08 -5.39
C TYR A 11 -10.95 -1.35 -6.62
N TYR A 12 -11.29 -0.31 -7.39
CA TYR A 12 -12.29 -0.32 -8.46
C TYR A 12 -13.78 -0.50 -8.06
N GLY A 13 -14.18 -0.23 -6.83
CA GLY A 13 -15.59 -0.19 -6.41
C GLY A 13 -16.36 1.03 -6.92
N HIS A 14 -16.23 1.40 -8.19
CA HIS A 14 -16.93 2.52 -8.84
C HIS A 14 -17.80 2.03 -10.01
N ARG A 15 -18.78 2.85 -10.40
CA ARG A 15 -19.86 2.50 -11.35
C ARG A 15 -19.35 1.84 -12.64
N GLU A 16 -18.27 2.35 -13.22
CA GLU A 16 -17.72 1.82 -14.48
C GLU A 16 -17.23 0.36 -14.39
N LYS A 17 -16.65 -0.06 -13.26
CA LYS A 17 -16.18 -1.44 -13.12
C LYS A 17 -17.34 -2.40 -12.91
N LEU A 18 -18.34 -2.00 -12.13
CA LEU A 18 -19.54 -2.82 -11.91
C LEU A 18 -20.41 -2.91 -13.17
N ARG A 19 -20.37 -1.89 -14.04
CA ARG A 19 -20.99 -1.93 -15.37
C ARG A 19 -20.48 -3.09 -16.23
N LEU A 20 -19.20 -3.42 -16.15
CA LEU A 20 -18.62 -4.55 -16.88
C LEU A 20 -19.20 -5.92 -16.47
N ILE A 21 -19.84 -6.00 -15.30
CA ILE A 21 -20.46 -7.23 -14.79
C ILE A 21 -21.97 -7.07 -14.53
N GLY A 22 -22.58 -5.96 -14.96
CA GLY A 22 -24.01 -5.66 -14.83
C GLY A 22 -24.51 -5.57 -13.38
N LYS A 23 -23.72 -4.99 -12.47
CA LYS A 23 -24.04 -4.87 -11.03
C LYS A 23 -23.99 -3.44 -10.50
N GLU A 24 -24.26 -2.44 -11.34
CA GLU A 24 -24.23 -1.04 -10.89
C GLU A 24 -25.25 -0.74 -9.78
N ASP A 25 -26.37 -1.45 -9.75
CA ASP A 25 -27.40 -1.39 -8.71
C ASP A 25 -26.87 -1.81 -7.32
N GLN A 26 -25.83 -2.67 -7.29
CA GLN A 26 -25.20 -3.12 -6.05
C GLN A 26 -24.10 -2.18 -5.55
N LEU A 27 -23.73 -1.15 -6.33
CA LEU A 27 -22.57 -0.31 -6.06
C LEU A 27 -22.60 0.32 -4.67
N GLU A 28 -23.68 1.03 -4.35
CA GLU A 28 -23.81 1.74 -3.09
C GLU A 28 -23.85 0.76 -1.91
N ILE A 29 -24.71 -0.27 -2.00
CA ILE A 29 -24.87 -1.30 -0.96
C ILE A 29 -23.52 -1.97 -0.68
N MET A 30 -22.77 -2.33 -1.73
CA MET A 30 -21.48 -2.98 -1.61
C MET A 30 -20.42 -2.08 -0.97
N ASN A 31 -20.42 -0.78 -1.27
CA ASN A 31 -19.46 0.18 -0.70
C ASN A 31 -19.80 0.50 0.76
N ARG A 32 -21.07 0.82 1.05
CA ARG A 32 -21.51 1.11 2.42
C ARG A 32 -21.34 -0.08 3.35
N THR A 33 -21.67 -1.30 2.91
CA THR A 33 -21.45 -2.51 3.72
C THR A 33 -19.97 -2.69 4.06
N ALA A 34 -19.09 -2.45 3.09
CA ALA A 34 -17.65 -2.56 3.28
C ALA A 34 -17.13 -1.50 4.28
N LEU A 35 -17.57 -0.26 4.13
CA LEU A 35 -17.27 0.85 5.05
C LEU A 35 -17.81 0.59 6.48
N SER A 36 -19.01 0.03 6.61
CA SER A 36 -19.61 -0.32 7.91
C SER A 36 -18.77 -1.39 8.64
N ILE A 37 -18.38 -2.47 7.94
CA ILE A 37 -17.48 -3.50 8.50
C ILE A 37 -16.15 -2.88 8.95
N ALA A 38 -15.59 -1.97 8.14
CA ALA A 38 -14.37 -1.26 8.49
C ALA A 38 -14.50 -0.44 9.77
N ARG A 39 -15.63 0.25 9.92
CA ARG A 39 -15.94 1.09 11.08
C ARG A 39 -16.08 0.25 12.35
N ASP A 40 -16.73 -0.90 12.25
CA ASP A 40 -16.89 -1.82 13.38
C ASP A 40 -15.56 -2.37 13.86
N VAL A 41 -14.69 -2.80 12.94
CA VAL A 41 -13.32 -3.22 13.27
C VAL A 41 -12.55 -2.05 13.88
N ALA A 42 -12.60 -0.87 13.28
CA ALA A 42 -11.88 0.30 13.76
C ALA A 42 -12.28 0.71 15.18
N LYS A 43 -13.58 0.65 15.51
CA LYS A 43 -14.10 0.86 16.86
C LYS A 43 -13.59 -0.22 17.82
N ALA A 44 -13.68 -1.50 17.44
CA ALA A 44 -13.26 -2.61 18.28
C ALA A 44 -11.74 -2.60 18.57
N THR A 45 -10.92 -2.11 17.64
CA THR A 45 -9.45 -2.08 17.79
C THR A 45 -8.89 -0.72 18.20
N GLY A 46 -9.73 0.32 18.33
CA GLY A 46 -9.30 1.69 18.64
C GLY A 46 -8.40 2.31 17.55
N THR A 47 -8.56 1.87 16.30
CA THR A 47 -7.77 2.35 15.15
C THR A 47 -8.56 3.37 14.35
N LEU A 48 -7.87 4.17 13.53
CA LEU A 48 -8.54 5.03 12.54
C LEU A 48 -9.03 4.18 11.37
N MET A 49 -10.16 4.54 10.76
CA MET A 49 -10.62 4.01 9.48
C MET A 49 -10.51 5.10 8.40
N ALA A 50 -10.09 4.68 7.21
CA ALA A 50 -10.04 5.53 6.04
C ALA A 50 -11.15 5.22 5.05
N GLY A 51 -11.71 6.26 4.42
CA GLY A 51 -12.37 6.12 3.13
C GLY A 51 -11.33 5.90 2.04
N ASN A 52 -11.66 5.16 0.98
CA ASN A 52 -10.74 4.89 -0.11
C ASN A 52 -11.39 5.19 -1.46
N ILE A 53 -10.74 6.03 -2.26
CA ILE A 53 -11.02 6.25 -3.68
C ILE A 53 -9.75 5.96 -4.48
N CYS A 54 -9.88 5.63 -5.76
CA CYS A 54 -8.72 5.25 -6.58
C CYS A 54 -8.86 5.73 -8.02
N ASN A 55 -7.77 5.59 -8.78
CA ASN A 55 -7.77 5.88 -10.21
C ASN A 55 -8.93 5.21 -10.95
N THR A 56 -9.45 5.90 -11.95
CA THR A 56 -10.51 5.39 -12.83
C THR A 56 -9.89 4.85 -14.11
N THR A 57 -10.73 4.28 -14.98
CA THR A 57 -10.34 3.88 -16.34
C THR A 57 -10.84 4.87 -17.40
N LEU A 58 -11.45 5.98 -16.98
CA LEU A 58 -12.13 6.92 -17.86
C LEU A 58 -11.37 8.23 -18.05
N TYR A 59 -10.61 8.65 -17.04
CA TYR A 59 -9.92 9.93 -17.06
C TYR A 59 -9.06 10.08 -18.33
N ARG A 60 -9.24 11.22 -19.02
CA ARG A 60 -8.42 11.66 -20.14
C ARG A 60 -8.07 13.12 -19.94
N PRO A 61 -6.77 13.49 -19.91
CA PRO A 61 -6.37 14.89 -19.79
C PRO A 61 -7.03 15.77 -20.86
N GLY A 62 -7.67 16.86 -20.43
CA GLY A 62 -8.30 17.84 -21.32
C GLY A 62 -9.68 17.45 -21.89
N ASP A 63 -10.22 16.26 -21.57
CA ASP A 63 -11.55 15.84 -22.00
C ASP A 63 -12.59 16.11 -20.89
N GLN A 64 -13.37 17.17 -21.08
CA GLN A 64 -14.32 17.65 -20.07
C GLN A 64 -15.45 16.66 -19.74
N ASP A 65 -15.84 15.79 -20.68
CA ASP A 65 -16.85 14.74 -20.40
C ASP A 65 -16.29 13.76 -19.37
N THR A 66 -15.08 13.25 -19.63
CA THR A 66 -14.44 12.27 -18.74
C THR A 66 -14.14 12.88 -17.38
N ILE A 67 -13.64 14.12 -17.33
CA ILE A 67 -13.36 14.85 -16.09
C ILE A 67 -14.63 14.98 -15.24
N SER A 68 -15.74 15.42 -15.83
CA SER A 68 -17.01 15.60 -15.11
C SER A 68 -17.53 14.28 -14.53
N ARG A 69 -17.39 13.19 -15.28
CA ARG A 69 -17.76 11.84 -14.83
C ARG A 69 -16.88 11.32 -13.70
N VAL A 70 -15.57 11.58 -13.77
CA VAL A 70 -14.61 11.23 -12.72
C VAL A 70 -14.90 11.98 -11.43
N GLN A 71 -15.15 13.29 -11.52
CA GLN A 71 -15.55 14.11 -10.36
C GLN A 71 -16.84 13.59 -9.72
N ALA A 72 -17.84 13.21 -10.52
CA ALA A 72 -19.08 12.63 -10.00
C ALA A 72 -18.85 11.30 -9.25
N MET A 73 -17.97 10.43 -9.77
CA MET A 73 -17.60 9.17 -9.12
C MET A 73 -16.84 9.40 -7.80
N PHE A 74 -15.90 10.34 -7.76
CA PHE A 74 -15.21 10.67 -6.51
C PHE A 74 -16.14 11.30 -5.48
N LYS A 75 -17.06 12.16 -5.92
CA LYS A 75 -18.07 12.76 -5.04
C LYS A 75 -18.88 11.69 -4.31
N GLU A 76 -19.53 10.77 -5.04
CA GLU A 76 -20.40 9.76 -4.41
C GLU A 76 -19.63 8.90 -3.40
N GLN A 77 -18.40 8.46 -3.75
CA GLN A 77 -17.59 7.62 -2.88
C GLN A 77 -17.09 8.37 -1.63
N VAL A 78 -16.72 9.65 -1.77
CA VAL A 78 -16.32 10.50 -0.65
C VAL A 78 -17.50 10.73 0.30
N GLU A 79 -18.68 11.05 -0.22
CA GLU A 79 -19.89 11.26 0.58
C GLU A 79 -20.23 9.99 1.39
N TRP A 80 -20.23 8.81 0.75
CA TRP A 80 -20.44 7.54 1.46
C TRP A 80 -19.38 7.30 2.54
N ALA A 81 -18.10 7.52 2.25
CA ALA A 81 -17.04 7.33 3.22
C ALA A 81 -17.22 8.18 4.48
N VAL A 82 -17.60 9.45 4.31
CA VAL A 82 -17.83 10.37 5.43
C VAL A 82 -19.09 10.00 6.22
N GLU A 83 -20.16 9.62 5.54
CA GLU A 83 -21.41 9.18 6.19
C GLU A 83 -21.21 7.93 7.05
N GLU A 84 -20.38 6.99 6.59
CA GLU A 84 -19.98 5.80 7.35
C GLU A 84 -18.86 6.09 8.38
N GLY A 85 -18.51 7.37 8.53
CA GLY A 85 -17.73 7.91 9.63
C GLY A 85 -16.22 7.92 9.42
N ALA A 86 -15.70 7.81 8.19
CA ALA A 86 -14.25 7.83 7.89
C ALA A 86 -13.49 8.95 8.63
N ASP A 87 -12.34 8.60 9.22
CA ASP A 87 -11.49 9.54 9.97
C ASP A 87 -10.61 10.40 9.03
N PHE A 88 -10.32 9.88 7.84
CA PHE A 88 -9.60 10.52 6.75
C PHE A 88 -9.93 9.80 5.43
N ILE A 89 -9.54 10.39 4.28
CA ILE A 89 -9.79 9.78 2.97
C ILE A 89 -8.48 9.59 2.22
N VAL A 90 -8.30 8.40 1.66
CA VAL A 90 -7.19 8.06 0.78
C VAL A 90 -7.65 8.06 -0.66
N GLY A 91 -7.00 8.86 -1.50
CA GLY A 91 -7.00 8.71 -2.94
C GLY A 91 -5.72 7.99 -3.38
N GLU A 92 -5.81 6.73 -3.78
CA GLU A 92 -4.62 5.91 -4.07
C GLU A 92 -4.51 5.43 -5.52
N THR A 93 -3.28 5.06 -5.91
CA THR A 93 -2.97 4.39 -7.17
C THR A 93 -3.17 5.26 -8.41
N PHE A 94 -3.06 6.58 -8.27
CA PHE A 94 -3.13 7.48 -9.42
C PHE A 94 -1.91 7.33 -10.32
N SER A 95 -2.16 7.19 -11.63
CA SER A 95 -1.11 7.16 -12.64
C SER A 95 -0.85 8.53 -13.24
N GLU A 96 -1.78 9.48 -13.08
CA GLU A 96 -1.74 10.84 -13.63
C GLU A 96 -1.95 11.86 -12.50
N LEU A 97 -1.21 12.96 -12.53
CA LEU A 97 -1.34 14.07 -11.58
C LEU A 97 -2.72 14.73 -11.70
N GLY A 98 -3.22 14.94 -12.92
CA GLY A 98 -4.52 15.59 -13.11
C GLY A 98 -5.67 14.82 -12.43
N GLU A 99 -5.71 13.49 -12.54
CA GLU A 99 -6.72 12.67 -11.86
C GLU A 99 -6.57 12.72 -10.33
N ALA A 100 -5.32 12.70 -9.83
CA ALA A 100 -5.04 12.82 -8.40
C ALA A 100 -5.51 14.16 -7.82
N MET A 101 -5.40 15.25 -8.60
CA MET A 101 -5.90 16.57 -8.22
C MET A 101 -7.43 16.59 -8.14
N LEU A 102 -8.14 15.95 -9.09
CA LEU A 102 -9.59 15.81 -9.03
C LEU A 102 -10.04 15.04 -7.76
N ALA A 103 -9.30 14.00 -7.39
CA ALA A 103 -9.56 13.26 -6.16
C ALA A 103 -9.35 14.12 -4.90
N LEU A 104 -8.26 14.90 -4.86
CA LEU A 104 -8.00 15.84 -3.76
C LEU A 104 -9.10 16.90 -3.66
N GLU A 105 -9.52 17.48 -4.78
CA GLU A 105 -10.62 18.46 -4.84
C GLU A 105 -11.92 17.87 -4.30
N ALA A 106 -12.27 16.66 -4.73
CA ALA A 106 -13.46 15.97 -4.24
C ALA A 106 -13.41 15.72 -2.72
N ILE A 107 -12.25 15.28 -2.19
CA ILE A 107 -12.07 15.10 -0.74
C ILE A 107 -12.21 16.44 -0.01
N LYS A 108 -11.62 17.53 -0.51
CA LYS A 108 -11.73 18.85 0.13
C LYS A 108 -13.16 19.38 0.11
N GLN A 109 -13.89 19.17 -0.98
CA GLN A 109 -15.24 19.69 -1.17
C GLN A 109 -16.29 18.87 -0.41
N PHE A 110 -16.22 17.54 -0.46
CA PHE A 110 -17.25 16.64 0.03
C PHE A 110 -16.84 15.86 1.29
N GLY A 111 -15.55 15.88 1.65
CA GLY A 111 -14.98 15.13 2.78
C GLY A 111 -15.33 15.67 4.16
N LYS A 112 -16.12 16.74 4.27
CA LYS A 112 -16.51 17.42 5.53
C LYS A 112 -15.33 17.69 6.48
N GLY A 113 -14.19 18.10 5.92
CA GLY A 113 -12.97 18.42 6.68
C GLY A 113 -12.04 17.22 6.97
N ALA A 114 -12.37 16.02 6.46
CA ALA A 114 -11.50 14.86 6.56
C ALA A 114 -10.13 15.11 5.87
N PRO A 115 -9.00 14.77 6.51
CA PRO A 115 -7.69 14.90 5.87
C PRO A 115 -7.57 14.03 4.61
N ALA A 116 -6.93 14.57 3.58
CA ALA A 116 -6.66 13.84 2.34
C ALA A 116 -5.27 13.19 2.37
N VAL A 117 -5.20 11.90 2.04
CA VAL A 117 -3.95 11.20 1.72
C VAL A 117 -3.98 10.87 0.24
N ILE A 118 -2.97 11.29 -0.52
CA ILE A 118 -2.93 11.04 -1.97
C ILE A 118 -1.67 10.25 -2.32
N THR A 119 -1.84 9.12 -3.01
CA THR A 119 -0.70 8.31 -3.45
C THR A 119 -0.73 7.97 -4.93
N PHE A 120 0.44 8.02 -5.55
CA PHE A 120 0.65 7.63 -6.94
C PHE A 120 1.12 6.17 -7.03
N ILE A 121 0.77 5.51 -8.13
CA ILE A 121 1.36 4.22 -8.46
C ILE A 121 2.66 4.43 -9.27
N PRO A 122 3.79 3.84 -8.84
CA PRO A 122 5.03 3.94 -9.57
C PRO A 122 5.10 2.98 -10.78
N SER A 123 4.13 3.09 -11.69
CA SER A 123 3.94 2.22 -12.86
C SER A 123 4.98 2.43 -13.95
N SER A 124 5.45 3.67 -14.11
CA SER A 124 6.50 4.02 -15.07
C SER A 124 7.87 4.11 -14.38
N LYS A 125 8.94 4.25 -15.17
CA LYS A 125 10.31 4.33 -14.64
C LYS A 125 10.49 5.53 -13.70
N ASP A 126 10.02 6.71 -14.09
CA ASP A 126 10.43 7.97 -13.41
C ASP A 126 9.31 9.01 -13.20
N GLY A 127 8.05 8.74 -13.56
CA GLY A 127 6.99 9.73 -13.38
C GLY A 127 5.54 9.27 -13.63
N THR A 128 4.61 10.18 -13.47
CA THR A 128 3.21 10.00 -13.87
C THR A 128 3.07 9.92 -15.39
N LEU A 129 1.97 9.37 -15.89
CA LEU A 129 1.71 9.21 -17.32
C LEU A 129 1.48 10.54 -18.03
N ASP A 130 1.08 11.58 -17.29
CA ASP A 130 0.91 12.96 -17.77
C ASP A 130 2.20 13.80 -17.66
N GLY A 131 3.36 13.16 -17.46
CA GLY A 131 4.67 13.75 -17.72
C GLY A 131 5.35 14.44 -16.54
N PHE A 132 4.87 14.25 -15.31
CA PHE A 132 5.50 14.79 -14.10
C PHE A 132 6.38 13.75 -13.42
N THR A 133 7.51 14.15 -12.87
CA THR A 133 8.25 13.26 -11.95
C THR A 133 7.41 13.01 -10.68
N TYR A 134 7.64 11.89 -10.00
CA TYR A 134 6.88 11.59 -8.77
C TYR A 134 7.12 12.63 -7.66
N GLU A 135 8.33 13.19 -7.58
CA GLU A 135 8.67 14.26 -6.65
C GLU A 135 7.96 15.58 -6.96
N GLU A 136 7.74 15.91 -8.24
CA GLU A 136 6.94 17.07 -8.66
C GLU A 136 5.46 16.85 -8.40
N ALA A 137 4.93 15.68 -8.76
CA ALA A 137 3.53 15.33 -8.56
C ALA A 137 3.17 15.36 -7.07
N CYS A 138 3.98 14.74 -6.20
CA CYS A 138 3.77 14.78 -4.75
C CYS A 138 3.85 16.20 -4.19
N ARG A 139 4.82 17.01 -4.63
CA ARG A 139 4.95 18.41 -4.19
C ARG A 139 3.73 19.24 -4.55
N GLN A 140 3.22 19.14 -5.78
CA GLN A 140 2.04 19.89 -6.23
C GLN A 140 0.79 19.49 -5.44
N VAL A 141 0.60 18.20 -5.19
CA VAL A 141 -0.53 17.70 -4.39
C VAL A 141 -0.43 18.12 -2.91
N GLU A 142 0.79 18.14 -2.35
CA GLU A 142 1.05 18.67 -1.01
C GLU A 142 0.71 20.17 -0.92
N GLU A 143 1.20 20.97 -1.88
CA GLU A 143 0.91 22.42 -1.96
C GLU A 143 -0.58 22.72 -2.16
N ALA A 144 -1.31 21.82 -2.84
CA ALA A 144 -2.76 21.89 -3.00
C ALA A 144 -3.54 21.52 -1.72
N GLY A 145 -2.86 21.04 -0.68
CA GLY A 145 -3.41 20.82 0.65
C GLY A 145 -3.68 19.36 1.04
N ALA A 146 -3.06 18.39 0.36
CA ALA A 146 -3.06 17.02 0.87
C ALA A 146 -2.30 16.93 2.19
N ALA A 147 -2.85 16.19 3.16
CA ALA A 147 -2.24 16.01 4.47
C ALA A 147 -1.07 15.01 4.46
N VAL A 148 -1.10 14.05 3.52
CA VAL A 148 -0.03 13.08 3.28
C VAL A 148 0.05 12.82 1.78
N VAL A 149 1.27 12.78 1.23
CA VAL A 149 1.51 12.42 -0.18
C VAL A 149 2.49 11.26 -0.30
N GLY A 150 2.45 10.47 -1.37
CA GLY A 150 3.49 9.47 -1.57
C GLY A 150 3.16 8.42 -2.62
N LEU A 151 3.66 7.21 -2.40
CA LEU A 151 3.57 6.13 -3.38
C LEU A 151 2.97 4.86 -2.78
N ASN A 152 2.18 4.16 -3.58
CA ASN A 152 1.67 2.83 -3.27
C ASN A 152 1.72 1.89 -4.48
N CYS A 153 1.75 0.59 -4.22
CA CYS A 153 1.69 -0.44 -5.27
C CYS A 153 2.87 -0.39 -6.25
N GLY A 154 2.76 -1.12 -7.36
CA GLY A 154 3.68 -1.14 -8.50
C GLY A 154 5.03 -1.75 -8.16
N ARG A 155 5.81 -1.05 -7.33
CA ARG A 155 7.19 -1.33 -6.97
C ARG A 155 7.33 -2.03 -5.63
N GLY A 156 8.36 -2.88 -5.56
CA GLY A 156 8.83 -3.55 -4.36
C GLY A 156 9.58 -2.64 -3.40
N PRO A 157 9.93 -3.13 -2.19
CA PRO A 157 10.55 -2.32 -1.15
C PRO A 157 11.89 -1.70 -1.59
N LYS A 158 12.77 -2.48 -2.22
CA LYS A 158 14.09 -2.00 -2.67
C LYS A 158 14.00 -0.99 -3.82
N SER A 159 13.07 -1.17 -4.75
CA SER A 159 12.99 -0.34 -5.96
C SER A 159 12.18 0.95 -5.76
N ILE A 160 11.33 1.02 -4.73
CA ILE A 160 10.55 2.22 -4.41
C ILE A 160 11.36 3.24 -3.60
N LEU A 161 12.26 2.78 -2.72
CA LEU A 161 13.02 3.63 -1.79
C LEU A 161 13.83 4.75 -2.46
N PRO A 162 14.50 4.53 -3.61
CA PRO A 162 15.19 5.62 -4.32
C PRO A 162 14.24 6.74 -4.76
N ILE A 163 12.99 6.42 -5.14
CA ILE A 163 11.99 7.42 -5.52
C ILE A 163 11.51 8.15 -4.26
N MET A 164 11.23 7.41 -3.19
CA MET A 164 10.84 8.01 -1.90
C MET A 164 11.91 8.98 -1.38
N ALA A 165 13.19 8.69 -1.61
CA ALA A 165 14.28 9.58 -1.22
C ALA A 165 14.28 10.90 -1.98
N ARG A 166 13.85 10.91 -3.25
CA ARG A 166 13.63 12.14 -4.01
C ARG A 166 12.41 12.90 -3.52
N ILE A 167 11.30 12.21 -3.30
CA ILE A 167 10.05 12.79 -2.76
C ILE A 167 10.30 13.45 -1.39
N ARG A 168 11.05 12.80 -0.49
CA ARG A 168 11.37 13.37 0.83
C ARG A 168 12.16 14.68 0.74
N LYS A 169 12.99 14.86 -0.28
CA LYS A 169 13.77 16.09 -0.50
C LYS A 169 12.90 17.26 -0.97
N THR A 170 11.80 17.00 -1.67
CA THR A 170 10.93 18.03 -2.24
C THR A 170 9.72 18.35 -1.36
N CYS A 171 9.08 17.32 -0.80
CA CYS A 171 7.92 17.47 0.08
C CYS A 171 8.36 17.80 1.50
N LYS A 172 7.59 18.61 2.23
CA LYS A 172 7.91 19.04 3.62
C LYS A 172 7.05 18.34 4.67
N GLY A 173 5.83 17.96 4.30
CA GLY A 173 4.86 17.29 5.14
C GLY A 173 5.10 15.79 5.29
N PRO A 174 4.11 15.08 5.84
CA PRO A 174 4.15 13.63 5.94
C PRO A 174 4.14 12.95 4.59
N ILE A 175 5.00 11.93 4.43
CA ILE A 175 5.04 11.12 3.22
C ILE A 175 4.60 9.67 3.46
N ALA A 176 4.00 9.07 2.44
CA ALA A 176 3.49 7.71 2.43
C ALA A 176 4.33 6.77 1.55
N CYS A 177 4.66 5.58 2.06
CA CYS A 177 5.31 4.52 1.30
C CYS A 177 4.62 3.18 1.54
N LEU A 178 3.96 2.65 0.52
CA LEU A 178 3.23 1.39 0.57
C LEU A 178 3.57 0.48 -0.63
N PRO A 179 4.78 -0.07 -0.71
CA PRO A 179 5.17 -0.95 -1.83
C PRO A 179 4.38 -2.26 -1.83
N VAL A 180 4.44 -2.98 -2.95
CA VAL A 180 4.09 -4.41 -2.94
C VAL A 180 5.21 -5.21 -2.26
N PRO A 181 4.96 -6.27 -1.49
CA PRO A 181 6.01 -7.10 -0.89
C PRO A 181 6.54 -8.14 -1.89
N TYR A 182 6.84 -7.69 -3.12
CA TYR A 182 7.46 -8.49 -4.19
C TYR A 182 8.82 -7.89 -4.58
N ARG A 183 9.79 -8.74 -4.93
CA ARG A 183 11.14 -8.35 -5.34
C ARG A 183 11.16 -7.84 -6.78
N THR A 184 10.90 -6.55 -6.94
CA THR A 184 11.12 -5.83 -8.20
C THR A 184 12.54 -5.24 -8.27
N ASN A 185 13.07 -5.01 -9.47
CA ASN A 185 14.40 -4.45 -9.70
C ASN A 185 14.40 -3.46 -10.89
N SER A 186 15.56 -3.04 -11.39
CA SER A 186 15.65 -2.11 -12.52
C SER A 186 15.07 -2.66 -13.82
N ASP A 187 15.20 -3.97 -14.03
CA ASP A 187 14.84 -4.65 -15.27
C ASP A 187 13.35 -4.96 -15.28
N PHE A 188 12.82 -5.31 -14.10
CA PHE A 188 11.41 -5.53 -13.83
C PHE A 188 10.95 -4.60 -12.71
N PRO A 189 10.72 -3.30 -13.02
CA PRO A 189 10.41 -2.30 -12.00
C PRO A 189 9.07 -2.55 -11.33
N THR A 190 8.09 -3.16 -12.00
CA THR A 190 6.75 -3.31 -11.45
C THR A 190 6.37 -4.78 -11.24
N MET A 191 5.43 -5.06 -10.33
CA MET A 191 4.90 -6.43 -10.17
C MET A 191 4.30 -6.97 -11.48
N GLN A 192 3.74 -6.08 -12.32
CA GLN A 192 3.16 -6.42 -13.60
C GLN A 192 4.22 -6.84 -14.63
N SER A 193 5.43 -6.30 -14.53
CA SER A 193 6.54 -6.63 -15.44
C SER A 193 7.33 -7.87 -15.01
N LEU A 194 7.10 -8.41 -13.80
CA LEU A 194 7.86 -9.55 -13.30
C LEU A 194 7.69 -10.77 -14.20
N ILE A 195 8.80 -11.46 -14.44
CA ILE A 195 8.85 -12.74 -15.14
C ILE A 195 9.14 -13.82 -14.10
N ASP A 196 8.39 -14.90 -14.12
CA ASP A 196 8.58 -16.04 -13.25
C ASP A 196 9.94 -16.71 -13.55
N PRO A 197 10.79 -16.94 -12.53
CA PRO A 197 12.16 -17.39 -12.74
C PRO A 197 12.24 -18.81 -13.32
N ASP A 198 11.22 -19.65 -13.13
CA ASP A 198 11.23 -21.05 -13.54
C ASP A 198 10.56 -21.21 -14.91
N THR A 199 9.34 -20.70 -15.05
CA THR A 199 8.53 -20.84 -16.27
C THR A 199 8.93 -19.86 -17.38
N LYS A 200 9.65 -18.78 -17.02
CA LYS A 200 9.99 -17.66 -17.93
C LYS A 200 8.77 -16.94 -18.51
N GLN A 201 7.59 -17.15 -17.92
CA GLN A 201 6.35 -16.49 -18.30
C GLN A 201 6.08 -15.27 -17.43
N GLN A 202 5.14 -14.42 -17.85
CA GLN A 202 4.73 -13.28 -17.04
C GLN A 202 4.16 -13.76 -15.70
N ALA A 203 4.74 -13.25 -14.60
CA ALA A 203 4.36 -13.68 -13.26
C ALA A 203 3.01 -13.11 -12.82
N PHE A 204 2.66 -11.92 -13.30
CA PHE A 204 1.41 -11.28 -12.96
C PHE A 204 0.20 -11.94 -13.65
N PRO A 205 -0.93 -12.18 -12.96
CA PRO A 205 -1.12 -12.04 -11.51
C PRO A 205 -0.82 -13.33 -10.72
N TYR A 206 -0.67 -14.48 -11.38
CA TYR A 206 -0.78 -15.81 -10.74
C TYR A 206 0.51 -16.32 -10.08
N ASN A 207 1.67 -16.04 -10.68
CA ASN A 207 2.97 -16.56 -10.23
C ASN A 207 3.80 -15.52 -9.45
N LEU A 208 3.18 -14.44 -8.99
CA LEU A 208 3.81 -13.47 -8.09
C LEU A 208 4.41 -14.06 -6.79
N PRO A 209 3.89 -15.18 -6.21
CA PRO A 209 4.51 -15.77 -5.03
C PRO A 209 5.99 -16.15 -5.18
N ALA A 210 6.46 -16.45 -6.40
CA ALA A 210 7.88 -16.70 -6.69
C ALA A 210 8.77 -15.49 -6.35
N HIS A 211 8.19 -14.29 -6.29
CA HIS A 211 8.87 -13.03 -6.03
C HIS A 211 8.62 -12.46 -4.63
N CYS A 212 7.92 -13.16 -3.73
CA CYS A 212 7.63 -12.67 -2.38
C CYS A 212 8.89 -12.27 -1.60
N CYS A 213 8.86 -11.10 -0.97
CA CYS A 213 9.88 -10.68 -0.02
C CYS A 213 9.88 -11.57 1.23
N SER A 214 11.05 -11.74 1.85
CA SER A 214 11.15 -12.31 3.19
C SER A 214 10.70 -11.30 4.25
N ARG A 215 10.44 -11.79 5.46
CA ARG A 215 10.16 -10.92 6.61
C ARG A 215 11.34 -10.00 6.94
N THR A 216 12.57 -10.48 6.80
CA THR A 216 13.80 -9.69 6.99
C THR A 216 13.90 -8.55 5.98
N GLU A 217 13.52 -8.78 4.71
CA GLU A 217 13.48 -7.70 3.71
C GLU A 217 12.44 -6.62 4.07
N ILE A 218 11.27 -7.02 4.60
CA ILE A 218 10.27 -6.07 5.08
C ILE A 218 10.73 -5.33 6.36
N GLU A 219 11.46 -6.01 7.25
CA GLU A 219 12.06 -5.40 8.44
C GLU A 219 13.09 -4.32 8.06
N ASN A 220 13.97 -4.64 7.11
CA ASN A 220 14.98 -3.70 6.60
C ASN A 220 14.31 -2.52 5.91
N PHE A 221 13.33 -2.77 5.05
CA PHE A 221 12.52 -1.71 4.43
C PHE A 221 11.91 -0.77 5.49
N ALA A 222 11.35 -1.31 6.58
CA ALA A 222 10.79 -0.48 7.64
C ALA A 222 11.83 0.38 8.35
N LYS A 223 13.05 -0.14 8.56
CA LYS A 223 14.18 0.62 9.11
C LYS A 223 14.63 1.73 8.15
N GLU A 224 14.76 1.42 6.87
CA GLU A 224 15.11 2.40 5.83
C GLU A 224 14.04 3.51 5.71
N CYS A 225 12.75 3.16 5.81
CA CYS A 225 11.67 4.14 5.87
C CYS A 225 11.76 5.06 7.09
N LYS A 226 12.18 4.55 8.26
CA LYS A 226 12.41 5.39 9.44
C LYS A 226 13.56 6.36 9.23
N GLU A 227 14.69 5.87 8.71
CA GLU A 227 15.86 6.69 8.43
C GLU A 227 15.53 7.79 7.41
N LEU A 228 14.70 7.46 6.41
CA LEU A 228 14.22 8.40 5.42
C LEU A 228 13.15 9.37 5.95
N GLY A 229 12.61 9.15 7.14
CA GLY A 229 11.56 9.99 7.73
C GLY A 229 10.19 9.83 7.07
N VAL A 230 9.84 8.61 6.65
CA VAL A 230 8.49 8.25 6.18
C VAL A 230 7.56 8.06 7.38
N GLN A 231 6.45 8.80 7.42
CA GLN A 231 5.50 8.76 8.55
C GLN A 231 4.31 7.82 8.32
N TYR A 232 3.92 7.60 7.06
CA TYR A 232 2.87 6.65 6.70
C TYR A 232 3.52 5.46 5.99
N VAL A 233 3.69 4.34 6.69
CA VAL A 233 4.27 3.12 6.11
C VAL A 233 3.24 2.01 6.11
N GLY A 234 3.13 1.33 4.96
CA GLY A 234 2.25 0.19 4.78
C GLY A 234 2.77 -0.73 3.69
N LEU A 235 1.90 -1.62 3.22
CA LEU A 235 2.17 -2.52 2.09
C LEU A 235 0.91 -2.67 1.26
N CYS A 236 1.08 -2.93 -0.04
CA CYS A 236 0.01 -3.00 -1.02
C CYS A 236 -0.36 -4.44 -1.40
N CYS A 237 -0.65 -4.71 -2.67
CA CYS A 237 -1.00 -6.04 -3.20
C CYS A 237 0.03 -7.09 -2.78
N GLY A 238 -0.41 -8.22 -2.27
CA GLY A 238 0.46 -9.27 -1.71
C GLY A 238 0.76 -9.10 -0.21
N SER A 239 0.38 -7.97 0.39
CA SER A 239 0.47 -7.79 1.84
C SER A 239 -0.41 -8.80 2.58
N CYS A 240 0.10 -9.23 3.73
CA CYS A 240 -0.55 -10.15 4.63
C CYS A 240 -0.22 -9.77 6.08
N SER A 241 -0.97 -10.32 7.03
CA SER A 241 -0.87 -9.97 8.45
C SER A 241 0.54 -10.11 9.02
N HIS A 242 1.32 -11.10 8.56
CA HIS A 242 2.66 -11.31 9.07
C HIS A 242 3.67 -10.24 8.62
N TYR A 243 3.51 -9.61 7.45
CA TYR A 243 4.35 -8.47 7.08
C TYR A 243 3.96 -7.21 7.84
N LEU A 244 2.65 -6.94 7.99
CA LEU A 244 2.18 -5.80 8.77
C LEU A 244 2.61 -5.88 10.23
N ARG A 245 2.67 -7.10 10.79
CA ARG A 245 3.24 -7.34 12.12
C ARG A 245 4.71 -6.95 12.21
N VAL A 246 5.54 -7.36 11.24
CA VAL A 246 6.96 -6.96 11.17
C VAL A 246 7.08 -5.44 11.13
N LEU A 247 6.30 -4.76 10.28
CA LEU A 247 6.28 -3.30 10.26
C LEU A 247 5.93 -2.73 11.64
N ALA A 248 4.85 -3.20 12.25
CA ALA A 248 4.41 -2.72 13.56
C ALA A 248 5.51 -2.87 14.62
N GLU A 249 6.18 -4.02 14.68
CA GLU A 249 7.26 -4.33 15.62
C GLU A 249 8.49 -3.45 15.41
N VAL A 250 8.91 -3.22 14.16
CA VAL A 250 10.00 -2.28 13.87
C VAL A 250 9.65 -0.88 14.39
N TYR A 251 8.40 -0.45 14.26
CA TYR A 251 7.91 0.82 14.80
C TYR A 251 7.58 0.79 16.31
N GLY A 252 8.02 -0.25 17.03
CA GLY A 252 7.91 -0.35 18.49
C GLY A 252 6.51 -0.71 18.99
N ARG A 253 5.60 -1.11 18.10
CA ARG A 253 4.27 -1.60 18.46
C ARG A 253 4.29 -3.09 18.75
N LYS A 254 3.34 -3.54 19.55
CA LYS A 254 3.11 -4.96 19.86
C LYS A 254 1.65 -5.30 19.62
N PRO A 255 1.22 -5.50 18.35
CA PRO A 255 -0.12 -6.04 18.09
C PRO A 255 -0.29 -7.40 18.79
N PRO A 256 -1.53 -7.86 19.07
CA PRO A 256 -1.76 -9.16 19.72
C PRO A 256 -0.98 -10.31 19.06
N ALA A 257 -0.95 -10.32 17.73
CA ALA A 257 -0.24 -11.34 16.95
C ALA A 257 1.30 -11.35 17.14
N SER A 258 1.91 -10.36 17.81
CA SER A 258 3.35 -10.34 18.15
C SER A 258 3.76 -11.48 19.08
N GLU A 259 2.83 -12.08 19.81
CA GLU A 259 3.11 -13.29 20.58
C GLU A 259 3.57 -14.46 19.69
N TYR A 260 3.14 -14.48 18.42
CA TYR A 260 3.52 -15.49 17.42
C TYR A 260 4.68 -15.02 16.52
N SER A 261 5.46 -14.04 16.96
CA SER A 261 6.67 -13.63 16.23
C SER A 261 7.77 -14.65 16.39
N GLN A 262 8.53 -14.86 15.30
CA GLN A 262 9.58 -15.86 15.27
C GLN A 262 10.66 -15.52 16.29
N ASP A 263 11.01 -16.52 17.10
CA ASP A 263 12.15 -16.47 18.00
C ASP A 263 13.11 -17.59 17.63
N MET A 264 14.07 -17.28 16.74
CA MET A 264 15.05 -18.27 16.29
C MET A 264 15.93 -18.77 17.42
N SER A 265 16.06 -18.03 18.54
CA SER A 265 16.80 -18.51 19.72
C SER A 265 16.16 -19.76 20.34
N LYS A 266 14.86 -19.98 20.10
CA LYS A 266 14.10 -21.17 20.51
C LYS A 266 14.04 -22.26 19.44
N HIS A 267 14.71 -22.08 18.30
CA HIS A 267 14.70 -23.09 17.24
C HIS A 267 15.65 -24.24 17.60
N PHE A 268 15.18 -25.48 17.60
CA PHE A 268 15.98 -26.63 18.07
C PHE A 268 17.27 -26.89 17.25
N LEU A 269 17.30 -26.50 15.96
CA LEU A 269 18.50 -26.63 15.10
C LEU A 269 19.41 -25.39 15.08
N PHE A 270 18.82 -24.19 15.17
CA PHE A 270 19.50 -22.93 14.83
C PHE A 270 19.50 -21.93 15.97
N GLY A 271 18.84 -22.26 17.08
CA GLY A 271 18.72 -21.43 18.26
C GLY A 271 19.87 -21.59 19.22
N ASP A 272 19.63 -21.16 20.46
CA ASP A 272 20.63 -21.14 21.51
C ASP A 272 21.08 -22.56 21.86
N LYS A 273 22.31 -22.89 21.46
CA LYS A 273 22.90 -24.23 21.62
C LYS A 273 23.02 -24.64 23.09
N THR A 274 22.99 -23.69 24.03
CA THR A 274 23.03 -23.98 25.48
C THR A 274 21.71 -24.51 26.01
N LYS A 275 20.60 -24.26 25.30
CA LYS A 275 19.24 -24.63 25.71
C LYS A 275 18.73 -25.92 25.10
N PHE A 276 19.46 -26.52 24.14
CA PHE A 276 19.02 -27.72 23.42
C PHE A 276 19.96 -28.92 23.60
N HIS A 277 19.37 -30.11 23.68
CA HIS A 277 20.07 -31.37 23.92
C HIS A 277 21.14 -31.67 22.85
N GLN A 278 22.28 -32.26 23.25
CA GLN A 278 23.42 -32.57 22.36
C GLN A 278 23.04 -33.37 21.09
N LYS A 279 21.98 -34.20 21.16
CA LYS A 279 21.44 -34.95 20.01
C LYS A 279 21.05 -34.00 18.86
N HIS A 280 20.44 -32.86 19.17
CA HIS A 280 20.02 -31.88 18.16
C HIS A 280 21.20 -31.09 17.58
N GLN A 281 22.29 -30.92 18.33
CA GLN A 281 23.51 -30.29 17.82
C GLN A 281 24.20 -31.14 16.74
N LYS A 282 24.16 -32.47 16.86
CA LYS A 282 24.65 -33.38 15.79
C LYS A 282 23.78 -33.29 14.54
N THR A 283 22.46 -33.23 14.71
CA THR A 283 21.51 -33.06 13.60
C THR A 283 21.69 -31.71 12.89
N ALA A 284 21.89 -30.62 13.63
CA ALA A 284 22.16 -29.30 13.04
C ALA A 284 23.44 -29.29 12.19
N LYS A 285 24.50 -29.97 12.65
CA LYS A 285 25.74 -30.13 11.86
C LYS A 285 25.50 -30.94 10.59
N ALA A 286 24.70 -32.00 10.65
CA ALA A 286 24.36 -32.82 9.49
C ALA A 286 23.60 -31.99 8.41
N PHE A 287 22.61 -31.19 8.82
CA PHE A 287 21.90 -30.29 7.90
C PHE A 287 22.81 -29.25 7.26
N ALA A 288 23.76 -28.69 8.02
CA ALA A 288 24.74 -27.74 7.50
C ALA A 288 25.72 -28.38 6.49
N SER A 289 26.08 -29.66 6.69
CA SER A 289 26.98 -30.40 5.78
C SER A 289 26.30 -30.93 4.51
N THR A 290 24.97 -30.89 4.42
CA THR A 290 24.20 -31.27 3.22
C THR A 290 23.95 -30.12 2.26
N ALA A 291 24.42 -28.90 2.55
CA ALA A 291 24.43 -27.82 1.58
C ALA A 291 25.50 -28.14 0.51
N ILE A 292 25.05 -28.41 -0.71
CA ILE A 292 25.90 -28.61 -1.90
C ILE A 292 26.33 -27.24 -2.43
#